data_AF-K9DZE0-F1
#
_entry.id   AF-K9DZE0-F1
#
_cell.length_a   1.000
_cell.length_b   1.000
_cell.length_c   1.000
_cell.angle_alpha   90.00
_cell.angle_beta   90.00
_cell.angle_gamma   90.00
#
_symmetry.space_group_name_H-M   'P 1'
#
loop_
_entity.id
_entity.type
_entity.pdbx_description
1 polymer ?
#
loop_
_entity_poly.entity_id
_entity_poly.type
_entity_poly.pdbx_seq_one_letter_code
_entity_poly.pdbx_strand_id
1 'polypeptide(L)'
;MRTTFTRWAALALLACGASGCVSTTPDWDARFGAATRSNLAAQVLDPSGAASGNPALGLDGRAARAAIDNYQRSFARPDTGQPAAMVDQ
;
A
#
# COMPACT_ATOMS: atom_id res chain seq x y z
N MET A 1 -23.92 -11.74 54.98
CA MET A 1 -24.46 -12.53 53.84
C MET A 1 -24.83 -11.65 52.64
N ARG A 2 -25.66 -10.59 52.80
CA ARG A 2 -26.03 -9.69 51.67
C ARG A 2 -24.85 -8.93 51.05
N THR A 3 -23.93 -8.44 51.87
CA THR A 3 -22.75 -7.65 51.44
C THR A 3 -21.63 -8.51 50.83
N THR A 4 -21.52 -9.77 51.24
CA THR A 4 -20.58 -10.71 50.62
C THR A 4 -21.10 -11.07 49.22
N PHE A 5 -22.40 -11.35 49.09
CA PHE A 5 -23.01 -11.71 47.80
C PHE A 5 -22.89 -10.59 46.76
N THR A 6 -23.08 -9.32 47.14
CA THR A 6 -22.90 -8.18 46.23
C THR A 6 -21.45 -7.99 45.79
N ARG A 7 -20.47 -8.25 46.67
CA ARG A 7 -19.03 -8.18 46.31
C ARG A 7 -18.64 -9.27 45.32
N TRP A 8 -19.14 -10.50 45.51
CA TRP A 8 -18.92 -11.60 44.56
C TRP A 8 -19.58 -11.34 43.21
N ALA A 9 -20.81 -10.80 43.19
CA ALA A 9 -21.50 -10.44 41.96
C ALA A 9 -20.77 -9.32 41.18
N ALA A 10 -20.26 -8.30 41.88
CA ALA A 10 -19.46 -7.23 41.26
C ALA A 10 -18.14 -7.75 40.67
N LEU A 11 -17.45 -8.66 41.38
CA LEU A 11 -16.23 -9.31 40.88
C LEU A 11 -16.49 -10.18 39.64
N ALA A 12 -17.60 -10.93 39.62
CA ALA A 12 -17.98 -11.74 38.46
C ALA A 12 -18.31 -10.88 37.23
N LEU A 13 -19.02 -9.76 37.42
CA LEU A 13 -19.31 -8.80 36.34
C LEU A 13 -18.03 -8.16 35.79
N LEU A 14 -17.08 -7.80 36.66
CA LEU A 14 -15.81 -7.22 36.25
C LEU A 14 -14.93 -8.23 35.49
N ALA A 15 -14.93 -9.49 35.90
CA ALA A 15 -14.21 -10.56 35.22
C ALA A 15 -14.80 -10.88 33.83
N CYS A 16 -16.13 -10.90 33.70
CA CYS A 16 -16.80 -11.13 32.41
C CYS A 16 -16.68 -9.93 31.45
N GLY A 17 -16.61 -8.70 31.96
CA GLY A 17 -16.44 -7.50 31.13
C GLY A 17 -15.00 -7.23 30.69
N ALA A 18 -14.00 -7.84 31.34
CA ALA A 18 -12.59 -7.58 31.08
C ALA A 18 -12.02 -8.30 29.84
N SER A 19 -12.76 -9.24 29.22
CA SER A 19 -12.30 -9.95 28.02
C SER A 19 -12.17 -9.07 26.78
N GLY A 20 -12.59 -7.79 26.84
CA GLY A 20 -12.39 -6.79 25.79
C GLY A 20 -11.16 -5.89 25.94
N CYS A 21 -10.44 -5.93 27.07
CA CYS A 21 -9.31 -5.02 27.32
C CYS A 21 -8.01 -5.41 26.62
N VAL A 22 -7.90 -6.66 26.13
CA VAL A 22 -6.83 -7.12 25.24
C VAL A 22 -7.50 -7.78 24.05
N SER A 23 -7.68 -7.02 22.97
CA SER A 23 -8.07 -7.57 21.67
C SER A 23 -6.83 -8.25 21.09
N THR A 24 -6.81 -9.58 21.10
CA THR A 24 -5.78 -10.37 20.42
C THR A 24 -6.19 -10.60 18.96
N THR A 25 -5.21 -10.61 18.06
CA THR A 25 -5.43 -10.73 16.61
C THR A 25 -4.78 -11.99 16.03
N PRO A 26 -4.98 -13.19 16.61
CA PRO A 26 -4.18 -14.36 16.30
C PRO A 26 -4.26 -14.77 14.82
N ASP A 27 -5.43 -14.68 14.20
CA ASP A 27 -5.60 -15.00 12.78
C ASP A 27 -4.93 -13.98 11.84
N TRP A 28 -4.95 -12.70 12.23
CA TRP A 28 -4.29 -11.64 11.47
C TRP A 28 -2.77 -11.75 11.62
N ASP A 29 -2.28 -11.94 12.84
CA ASP A 29 -0.85 -12.04 13.15
C ASP A 29 -0.24 -13.26 12.44
N ALA A 30 -0.96 -14.38 12.41
CA ALA A 30 -0.55 -15.58 11.69
C ALA A 30 -0.45 -15.39 10.16
N ARG A 31 -1.25 -14.48 9.59
CA ARG A 31 -1.35 -14.28 8.13
C ARG A 31 -0.64 -13.04 7.61
N PHE A 32 -0.22 -12.13 8.51
CA PHE A 32 0.36 -10.83 8.15
C PHE A 32 1.47 -10.96 7.10
N GLY A 33 2.47 -11.81 7.35
CA GLY A 33 3.60 -11.98 6.42
C GLY A 33 3.20 -12.54 5.05
N ALA A 34 2.21 -13.42 4.99
CA ALA A 34 1.70 -13.94 3.72
C ALA A 34 0.95 -12.84 2.94
N ALA A 35 0.11 -12.05 3.62
CA ALA A 35 -0.62 -10.93 3.03
C ALA A 35 0.33 -9.84 2.51
N THR A 36 1.41 -9.52 3.24
CA THR A 36 2.40 -8.55 2.78
C THR A 36 3.12 -9.03 1.51
N ARG A 37 3.55 -10.30 1.48
CA ARG A 37 4.22 -10.86 0.29
C ARG A 37 3.29 -10.97 -0.92
N SER A 38 2.02 -11.33 -0.71
CA SER A 38 1.05 -11.37 -1.81
C SER A 38 0.79 -9.99 -2.38
N ASN A 39 0.68 -8.97 -1.52
CA ASN A 39 0.49 -7.58 -1.97
C ASN A 39 1.71 -7.07 -2.74
N LEU A 40 2.92 -7.38 -2.26
CA LEU A 40 4.14 -7.05 -2.97
C LEU A 40 4.20 -7.74 -4.34
N ALA A 41 3.89 -9.04 -4.40
CA ALA A 41 3.88 -9.79 -5.66
C ALA A 41 2.87 -9.22 -6.67
N ALA A 42 1.72 -8.72 -6.20
CA ALA A 42 0.73 -8.07 -7.06
C ALA A 42 1.20 -6.72 -7.64
N GLN A 43 2.21 -6.08 -7.03
CA GLN A 43 2.81 -4.84 -7.53
C GLN A 43 3.99 -5.07 -8.49
N VAL A 44 4.46 -6.31 -8.62
CA VAL A 44 5.57 -6.64 -9.54
C VAL A 44 5.04 -6.71 -10.97
N LEU A 45 5.44 -5.74 -11.80
CA LEU A 45 5.03 -5.65 -13.21
C LEU A 45 5.59 -6.81 -14.06
N ASP A 46 6.86 -7.16 -13.84
CA ASP A 46 7.53 -8.27 -14.51
C ASP A 46 8.37 -9.07 -13.51
N PRO A 47 7.89 -10.25 -13.05
CA PRO A 47 8.62 -11.10 -12.12
C PRO A 47 9.85 -11.77 -12.76
N SER A 48 9.91 -11.86 -14.09
CA SER A 48 11.02 -12.46 -14.84
C SER A 48 12.12 -11.46 -15.22
N GLY A 49 11.87 -10.15 -15.04
CA GLY A 49 12.75 -9.09 -15.48
C GLY A 49 14.17 -9.17 -14.91
N ALA A 50 14.34 -9.70 -13.69
CA ALA A 50 15.66 -9.91 -13.09
C ALA A 50 16.50 -10.99 -13.79
N ALA A 51 15.86 -11.97 -14.42
CA ALA A 51 16.52 -13.00 -15.22
C ALA A 51 16.69 -12.59 -16.69
N SER A 52 16.04 -11.49 -17.10
CA SER A 52 16.16 -10.97 -18.45
C SER A 52 17.58 -10.43 -18.68
N GLY A 53 18.21 -10.83 -19.79
CA GLY A 53 19.51 -10.29 -20.22
C GLY A 53 19.40 -8.91 -20.89
N ASN A 54 18.20 -8.32 -20.90
CA ASN A 54 17.94 -7.02 -21.51
C ASN A 54 17.94 -5.95 -20.42
N PRO A 55 19.04 -5.17 -20.27
CA PRO A 55 19.10 -4.15 -19.23
C PRO A 55 18.04 -3.08 -19.49
N ALA A 56 17.42 -2.56 -18.44
CA ALA A 56 16.62 -1.35 -18.56
C ALA A 56 17.53 -0.22 -19.09
N LEU A 57 17.33 0.17 -20.35
CA LEU A 57 18.19 1.13 -21.06
C LEU A 57 18.13 2.56 -20.49
N GLY A 58 17.27 2.78 -19.49
CA GLY A 58 17.05 4.09 -18.87
C GLY A 58 16.53 5.12 -19.87
N LEU A 59 16.53 6.38 -19.46
CA LEU A 59 16.27 7.52 -20.34
C LEU A 59 17.60 8.23 -20.60
N ASP A 60 17.91 8.52 -21.86
CA ASP A 60 19.09 9.32 -22.20
C ASP A 60 19.03 10.69 -21.48
N GLY A 61 20.17 11.17 -20.97
CA GLY A 61 20.21 12.40 -20.17
C GLY A 61 19.71 13.64 -20.92
N ARG A 62 19.94 13.75 -22.23
CA ARG A 62 19.38 14.85 -23.03
C ARG A 62 17.88 14.69 -23.23
N ALA A 63 17.41 13.46 -23.47
CA ALA A 63 15.97 13.19 -23.56
C ALA A 63 15.26 13.52 -22.23
N ALA A 64 15.85 13.16 -21.09
CA ALA A 64 15.35 13.47 -19.76
C ALA A 64 15.26 14.99 -19.52
N ARG A 65 16.33 15.73 -19.86
CA ARG A 65 16.33 17.19 -19.77
C ARG A 65 15.27 17.82 -20.67
N ALA A 66 15.17 17.38 -21.93
CA ALA A 66 14.18 17.89 -22.87
C ALA A 66 12.74 17.64 -22.39
N ALA A 67 12.46 16.49 -21.78
CA ALA A 67 11.17 16.19 -21.19
C ALA A 67 10.80 17.17 -20.06
N ILE A 68 11.74 17.45 -19.15
CA ILE A 68 11.55 18.43 -18.06
C ILE A 68 11.35 19.85 -18.63
N ASP A 69 12.18 20.25 -19.60
CA ASP A 69 12.08 21.57 -20.24
C ASP A 69 10.74 21.74 -20.99
N ASN A 70 10.21 20.68 -21.63
CA ASN A 70 8.89 20.68 -22.25
C ASN A 70 7.77 20.81 -21.19
N TYR A 71 7.87 20.05 -20.10
CA TYR A 71 6.91 20.12 -18.99
C TYR A 71 6.86 21.50 -18.35
N GLN A 72 8.01 22.16 -18.14
CA GLN A 72 8.02 23.52 -17.61
C GLN A 72 7.41 24.53 -18.58
N ARG A 73 7.68 24.37 -19.90
CA ARG A 73 7.13 25.26 -20.93
C ARG A 73 5.62 25.14 -21.08
N SER A 74 5.02 23.97 -20.84
CA SER A 74 3.57 23.79 -20.98
C SER A 74 2.77 24.64 -19.99
N PHE A 75 3.36 25.08 -18.87
CA PHE A 75 2.71 26.02 -17.95
C PHE A 75 2.80 27.48 -18.40
N ALA A 76 3.88 27.84 -19.11
CA ALA A 76 4.07 29.20 -19.62
C ALA A 76 3.32 29.44 -20.93
N ARG A 77 3.12 28.37 -21.71
CA ARG A 77 2.27 28.34 -22.89
C ARG A 77 1.33 27.14 -22.72
N PRO A 78 0.12 27.35 -22.19
CA PRO A 78 -0.89 26.30 -22.17
C PRO A 78 -1.06 25.83 -23.61
N ASP A 79 -0.67 24.60 -23.90
CA ASP A 79 -0.84 24.06 -25.24
C ASP A 79 -2.33 24.09 -25.55
N THR A 80 -2.73 24.93 -26.51
CA THR A 80 -4.07 24.87 -27.12
C THR A 80 -4.17 23.72 -28.14
N GLY A 81 -3.13 22.89 -28.24
CA GLY A 81 -2.99 21.85 -29.25
C GLY A 81 -3.54 20.51 -28.76
N GLN A 82 -4.45 19.93 -29.55
CA GLN A 82 -4.89 18.55 -29.42
C GLN A 82 -3.72 17.61 -29.08
N PRO A 83 -3.92 16.62 -28.17
CA PRO A 83 -2.93 15.58 -27.98
C PRO A 83 -2.65 14.93 -29.34
N ALA A 84 -1.36 14.75 -29.66
CA ALA A 84 -0.96 14.05 -30.87
C ALA A 84 -1.67 12.69 -30.88
N ALA A 85 -2.35 12.37 -31.99
CA ALA A 85 -3.06 11.11 -32.14
C ALA A 85 -2.10 9.97 -31.78
N MET A 86 -2.49 9.14 -30.83
CA MET A 86 -1.81 7.89 -30.49
C MET A 86 -1.65 7.13 -31.81
N VAL A 87 -0.43 7.06 -32.32
CA VAL A 87 -0.13 6.25 -33.50
C VAL A 87 -0.21 4.80 -33.02
N ASP A 88 -1.28 4.12 -33.42
CA ASP A 88 -1.44 2.68 -33.29
C ASP A 88 -0.23 2.03 -33.99
N GLN A 89 0.60 1.34 -33.21
CA GLN A 89 1.75 0.56 -33.66
C GLN A 89 1.42 -0.92 -33.52
#